data_AF-A0A8B6HBJ5-F1
#
_entry.id   AF-A0A8B6HBJ5-F1
#
_cell.length_a   1.000
_cell.length_b   1.000
_cell.length_c   1.000
_cell.angle_alpha   90.00
_cell.angle_beta   90.00
_cell.angle_gamma   90.00
#
_symmetry.space_group_name_H-M   'P 1'
#
loop_
_entity.id
_entity.type
_entity.pdbx_description
1 polymer ?
#
loop_
_entity_poly.entity_id
_entity_poly.type
_entity_poly.pdbx_seq_one_letter_code
_entity_poly.pdbx_strand_id
1 'polypeptide(L)'
;MDSFLIVLFILQSCVFVSGFFFNRNPEVCYDHIGCFSNVAPYDNANGRIPESPDHIQTEILLYTRQNPTEEFLLNAYDVSNISHSHFDGSKKTVFIIHGYNDYATSDLIQDIKYELLIKDDMNVIAVNWQYGADNVIYAKSAANTRVVGAIIGELLKNLHSAGQTSYSKIHLVGHSLGAHICGYAGAIVGGRIAKITGLDPAGPCFELQDPVTRLDTSDAHYVEVIHTNGASLLQFGFGLDRAIGHADFYPNGGVRQPGCDANVHSTAFALITGRMGRFSAALACSHMRSFDLFIESINSDCAFIGIPCDSKEDFDAGLCTGFQRICFRNNRLHTTSLTVPLIETDDMNVIAVNWANGADNINYIQAAANTRVVGAIIGELLKTLHSTGHSNYNKFHLVGHSLGSHISGYAGAYVHGAIAKITGLDPAGPLFENKDPKTRLDPSDAHYVEAIHTDGDSLFQLGFGLEKAIGHADFYPNGGEKQPGCSRDVGTHLFSLITGKIEKFTSTIACSHMRVLDLFTESINSQCTFSGKPCHTKKDFDAGHCTRCGLGCADMGYNGHQKGHGKYYFSTSSAGPFCQ
;
A
#
# COMPACT_ATOMS: atom_id res chain seq x y z
N MET A 1 -0.88 0.22 33.95
CA MET A 1 -2.30 0.64 33.84
C MET A 1 -2.91 -0.17 32.70
N ASP A 2 -4.00 -0.88 32.91
CA ASP A 2 -4.63 -1.71 31.85
C ASP A 2 -5.02 -0.84 30.66
N SER A 3 -4.83 -1.33 29.44
CA SER A 3 -5.17 -0.60 28.21
C SER A 3 -6.64 -0.20 28.12
N PHE A 4 -7.52 -0.95 28.80
CA PHE A 4 -8.94 -0.63 28.94
C PHE A 4 -9.18 0.63 29.79
N LEU A 5 -8.40 0.82 30.86
CA LEU A 5 -8.46 2.02 31.71
C LEU A 5 -8.02 3.26 30.94
N ILE A 6 -6.97 3.16 30.11
CA ILE A 6 -6.48 4.29 29.30
C ILE A 6 -7.57 4.77 28.33
N VAL A 7 -8.23 3.86 27.63
CA VAL A 7 -9.34 4.21 26.71
C VAL A 7 -10.50 4.85 27.47
N LEU A 8 -10.86 4.32 28.65
CA LEU A 8 -11.87 4.94 29.51
C LEU A 8 -11.47 6.34 29.99
N PHE A 9 -10.20 6.57 30.34
CA PHE A 9 -9.69 7.89 30.73
C PHE A 9 -9.73 8.88 29.56
N ILE A 10 -9.37 8.46 28.34
CA ILE A 10 -9.46 9.31 27.15
C ILE A 10 -10.92 9.66 26.86
N LEU A 11 -11.83 8.66 26.84
CA LEU A 11 -13.28 8.86 26.64
C LEU A 11 -13.88 9.82 27.67
N GLN A 12 -13.59 9.62 28.97
CA GLN A 12 -14.07 10.52 30.02
C GLN A 12 -13.44 11.91 29.94
N SER A 13 -12.21 12.03 29.41
CA SER A 13 -11.51 13.31 29.38
C SER A 13 -12.05 14.28 28.32
N CYS A 14 -12.68 13.79 27.23
CA CYS A 14 -13.15 14.61 26.11
C CYS A 14 -14.69 14.80 26.06
N VAL A 15 -15.46 14.08 26.87
CA VAL A 15 -16.93 14.25 26.97
C VAL A 15 -17.26 15.33 28.00
N PHE A 16 -18.02 16.35 27.60
CA PHE A 16 -18.47 17.43 28.47
C PHE A 16 -19.42 16.86 29.55
N VAL A 17 -18.91 16.63 30.76
CA VAL A 17 -19.76 16.28 31.91
C VAL A 17 -20.31 17.58 32.48
N SER A 18 -21.54 17.91 32.12
CA SER A 18 -22.28 18.99 32.76
C SER A 18 -22.38 18.71 34.27
N GLY A 19 -21.59 19.43 35.08
CA GLY A 19 -21.90 19.57 36.50
C GLY A 19 -20.78 19.41 37.52
N PHE A 20 -19.54 19.04 37.17
CA PHE A 20 -18.49 18.91 38.20
C PHE A 20 -17.19 19.62 37.82
N PHE A 21 -16.98 20.78 38.47
CA PHE A 21 -15.76 21.54 38.73
C PHE A 21 -14.64 21.48 37.67
N PHE A 22 -14.26 22.61 37.02
CA PHE A 22 -12.86 23.08 36.89
C PHE A 22 -12.75 24.47 36.20
N ASN A 23 -11.83 25.29 36.73
CA ASN A 23 -11.34 26.64 36.39
C ASN A 23 -12.33 27.83 36.21
N ARG A 24 -12.22 28.82 37.11
CA ARG A 24 -13.06 30.05 37.17
C ARG A 24 -12.72 31.13 36.14
N ASN A 25 -11.59 31.03 35.44
CA ASN A 25 -11.18 32.03 34.45
C ASN A 25 -11.43 31.47 33.05
N PRO A 26 -12.20 32.16 32.20
CA PRO A 26 -12.52 31.68 30.86
C PRO A 26 -11.41 31.91 29.84
N GLU A 27 -10.31 32.59 30.22
CA GLU A 27 -9.22 33.02 29.35
C GLU A 27 -7.90 33.14 30.12
N VAL A 28 -6.79 32.84 29.45
CA VAL A 28 -5.41 33.11 29.90
C VAL A 28 -4.63 33.74 28.76
N CYS A 29 -3.72 34.67 29.04
CA CYS A 29 -2.85 35.28 28.04
C CYS A 29 -1.38 34.99 28.36
N TYR A 30 -0.60 34.71 27.33
CA TYR A 30 0.84 34.51 27.40
C TYR A 30 1.54 35.48 26.47
N ASP A 31 2.71 35.97 26.90
CA ASP A 31 3.51 36.91 26.11
C ASP A 31 3.84 36.31 24.74
N HIS A 32 3.91 37.16 23.71
CA HIS A 32 4.17 36.84 22.30
C HIS A 32 3.08 36.03 21.56
N ILE A 33 2.32 35.17 22.24
CA ILE A 33 1.40 34.23 21.59
C ILE A 33 -0.09 34.49 21.86
N GLY A 34 -0.42 35.51 22.66
CA GLY A 34 -1.78 36.00 22.83
C GLY A 34 -2.61 35.23 23.87
N CYS A 35 -3.93 35.26 23.72
CA CYS A 35 -4.89 34.76 24.70
C CYS A 35 -5.62 33.50 24.24
N PHE A 36 -5.89 32.60 25.20
CA PHE A 36 -6.52 31.30 25.00
C PHE A 36 -7.74 31.18 25.90
N SER A 37 -8.93 31.13 25.28
CA SER A 37 -10.18 30.90 25.99
C SER A 37 -10.56 29.41 26.03
N ASN A 38 -11.27 28.97 27.07
CA ASN A 38 -11.96 27.67 27.12
C ASN A 38 -13.47 27.78 26.88
N VAL A 39 -13.93 28.89 26.30
CA VAL A 39 -15.31 29.04 25.85
C VAL A 39 -15.45 28.43 24.45
N ALA A 40 -16.62 27.86 24.17
CA ALA A 40 -16.96 27.28 22.88
C ALA A 40 -16.55 28.20 21.69
N PRO A 41 -15.92 27.65 20.64
CA PRO A 41 -15.71 26.21 20.40
C PRO A 41 -14.49 25.60 21.10
N TYR A 42 -13.70 26.37 21.85
CA TYR A 42 -12.44 25.92 22.47
C TYR A 42 -12.60 25.13 23.78
N ASP A 43 -13.82 24.71 24.10
CA ASP A 43 -14.14 23.81 25.22
C ASP A 43 -14.03 22.33 24.84
N ASN A 44 -13.63 22.01 23.60
CA ASN A 44 -13.46 20.67 23.04
C ASN A 44 -12.52 19.75 23.84
N ALA A 45 -11.59 20.34 24.60
CA ALA A 45 -10.72 19.66 25.57
C ALA A 45 -11.38 19.54 26.96
N ASN A 46 -12.71 19.39 27.01
CA ASN A 46 -13.52 19.36 28.22
C ASN A 46 -13.26 20.58 29.12
N GLY A 47 -13.33 21.77 28.50
CA GLY A 47 -13.18 23.07 29.16
C GLY A 47 -11.78 23.38 29.72
N ARG A 48 -10.75 22.59 29.41
CA ARG A 48 -9.39 22.82 29.91
C ARG A 48 -8.73 23.96 29.16
N ILE A 49 -8.22 24.93 29.94
CA ILE A 49 -7.32 25.97 29.42
C ILE A 49 -5.92 25.37 29.20
N PRO A 50 -5.18 25.76 28.14
CA PRO A 50 -3.80 25.33 27.90
C PRO A 50 -2.83 25.69 29.06
N GLU A 51 -1.70 25.00 29.16
CA GLU A 51 -0.58 25.38 30.03
C GLU A 51 0.26 26.52 29.45
N SER A 52 1.08 27.17 30.28
CA SER A 52 2.00 28.22 29.83
C SER A 52 3.13 27.65 28.98
N PRO A 53 3.74 28.47 28.10
CA PRO A 53 4.95 28.09 27.36
C PRO A 53 6.06 27.52 28.26
N ASP A 54 6.29 28.12 29.43
CA ASP A 54 7.31 27.66 30.39
C ASP A 54 7.05 26.26 30.94
N HIS A 55 5.79 25.83 31.00
CA HIS A 55 5.44 24.50 31.45
C HIS A 55 5.50 23.48 30.31
N ILE A 56 5.05 23.87 29.11
CA ILE A 56 5.09 23.01 27.92
C ILE A 56 6.52 22.81 27.40
N GLN A 57 7.40 23.80 27.61
CA GLN A 57 8.82 23.79 27.21
C GLN A 57 9.01 23.33 25.76
N THR A 58 8.42 24.07 24.83
CA THR A 58 8.56 23.77 23.40
C THR A 58 9.96 24.12 22.90
N GLU A 59 10.65 23.13 22.32
CA GLU A 59 11.98 23.28 21.71
C GLU A 59 11.87 23.15 20.19
N ILE A 60 12.60 24.01 19.47
CA ILE A 60 12.59 24.07 18.00
C ILE A 60 13.98 23.65 17.51
N LEU A 61 14.11 22.39 17.09
CA LEU A 61 15.40 21.74 16.82
C LEU A 61 15.68 21.72 15.31
N LEU A 62 16.64 22.53 14.86
CA LEU A 62 17.02 22.63 13.44
C LEU A 62 18.12 21.63 13.06
N TYR A 63 17.87 20.90 11.97
CA TYR A 63 18.81 20.02 11.29
C TYR A 63 18.94 20.40 9.81
N THR A 64 20.14 20.31 9.28
CA THR A 64 20.43 20.43 7.85
C THR A 64 21.44 19.35 7.45
N ARG A 65 21.81 19.30 6.15
CA ARG A 65 22.92 18.43 5.70
C ARG A 65 24.27 18.80 6.33
N GLN A 66 24.42 20.03 6.84
CA GLN A 66 25.64 20.47 7.53
C GLN A 66 25.68 19.99 8.99
N ASN A 67 24.53 19.81 9.62
CA ASN A 67 24.40 19.30 11.00
C ASN A 67 23.32 18.21 11.11
N PRO A 68 23.49 17.04 10.46
CA PRO A 68 22.44 16.02 10.39
C PRO A 68 22.22 15.28 11.72
N THR A 69 23.18 15.35 12.65
CA THR A 69 23.17 14.64 13.93
C THR A 69 23.02 15.56 15.14
N GLU A 70 23.62 16.75 15.11
CA GLU A 70 23.56 17.72 16.21
C GLU A 70 22.61 18.86 15.85
N GLU A 71 21.53 19.01 16.61
CA GLU A 71 20.57 20.09 16.42
C GLU A 71 21.13 21.48 16.74
N PHE A 72 20.55 22.48 16.09
CA PHE A 72 20.64 23.86 16.53
C PHE A 72 19.29 24.30 17.13
N LEU A 73 19.30 24.78 18.39
CA LEU A 73 18.07 25.25 19.06
C LEU A 73 17.69 26.65 18.58
N LEU A 74 16.58 26.75 17.84
CA LEU A 74 16.01 28.02 17.39
C LEU A 74 15.14 28.65 18.48
N ASN A 75 15.17 29.99 18.55
CA ASN A 75 14.29 30.74 19.42
C ASN A 75 13.06 31.21 18.63
N ALA A 76 11.85 30.84 19.10
CA ALA A 76 10.60 31.18 18.43
C ALA A 76 10.27 32.70 18.44
N TYR A 77 10.73 33.41 19.47
CA TYR A 77 10.39 34.81 19.73
C TYR A 77 11.50 35.79 19.32
N ASP A 78 12.73 35.30 19.16
CA ASP A 78 13.89 36.09 18.70
C ASP A 78 14.63 35.36 17.57
N VAL A 79 14.40 35.81 16.34
CA VAL A 79 15.04 35.24 15.14
C VAL A 79 16.50 35.63 14.97
N SER A 80 17.10 36.44 15.85
CA SER A 80 18.51 36.82 15.74
C SER A 80 19.46 35.61 15.79
N ASN A 81 19.11 34.58 16.56
CA ASN A 81 19.95 33.40 16.73
C ASN A 81 20.00 32.51 15.48
N ILE A 82 19.09 32.69 14.52
CA ILE A 82 19.09 31.93 13.26
C ILE A 82 20.36 32.19 12.45
N SER A 83 20.95 33.38 12.58
CA SER A 83 22.18 33.77 11.89
C SER A 83 23.41 32.97 12.34
N HIS A 84 23.34 32.33 13.50
CA HIS A 84 24.38 31.43 14.03
C HIS A 84 24.13 29.97 13.67
N SER A 85 23.07 29.68 12.92
CA SER A 85 22.68 28.33 12.51
C SER A 85 23.04 28.05 11.05
N HIS A 86 22.74 26.85 10.57
CA HIS A 86 22.85 26.48 9.15
C HIS A 86 21.56 26.69 8.35
N PHE A 87 20.56 27.38 8.92
CA PHE A 87 19.31 27.67 8.23
C PHE A 87 19.55 28.48 6.95
N ASP A 88 18.92 28.05 5.85
CA ASP A 88 18.96 28.77 4.58
C ASP A 88 17.54 29.02 4.06
N GLY A 89 17.14 30.30 4.08
CA GLY A 89 15.84 30.78 3.59
C GLY A 89 15.55 30.54 2.11
N SER A 90 16.58 30.25 1.32
CA SER A 90 16.42 29.89 -0.08
C SER A 90 15.84 28.48 -0.24
N LYS A 91 16.04 27.59 0.74
CA LYS A 91 15.66 26.17 0.71
C LYS A 91 14.25 25.90 1.24
N LYS A 92 13.73 24.70 0.94
CA LYS A 92 12.49 24.19 1.55
C LYS A 92 12.71 24.03 3.06
N THR A 93 11.68 24.30 3.86
CA THR A 93 11.71 24.07 5.31
C THR A 93 10.58 23.14 5.70
N VAL A 94 10.93 21.99 6.28
CA VAL A 94 9.96 20.98 6.73
C VAL A 94 9.98 20.90 8.24
N PHE A 95 8.83 21.13 8.88
CA PHE A 95 8.64 20.91 10.31
C PHE A 95 8.08 19.50 10.56
N ILE A 96 8.58 18.82 11.58
CA ILE A 96 8.09 17.50 12.02
C ILE A 96 7.63 17.64 13.48
N ILE A 97 6.34 17.40 13.74
CA ILE A 97 5.72 17.64 15.04
C ILE A 97 5.09 16.33 15.55
N HIS A 98 5.61 15.85 16.69
CA HIS A 98 5.19 14.58 17.29
C HIS A 98 3.83 14.68 18.03
N GLY A 99 3.29 13.53 18.44
CA GLY A 99 2.00 13.39 19.11
C GLY A 99 2.05 13.25 20.63
N TYR A 100 0.97 12.69 21.18
CA TYR A 100 0.80 12.36 22.60
C TYR A 100 1.80 11.29 23.06
N ASN A 101 2.44 11.47 24.23
CA ASN A 101 3.46 10.55 24.78
C ASN A 101 4.66 10.27 23.85
N ASP A 102 4.94 11.16 22.90
CA ASP A 102 6.10 11.08 22.00
C ASP A 102 7.06 12.27 22.24
N TYR A 103 8.19 12.30 21.54
CA TYR A 103 9.23 13.32 21.68
C TYR A 103 10.06 13.46 20.38
N ALA A 104 10.71 14.60 20.18
CA ALA A 104 11.37 14.91 18.91
C ALA A 104 12.57 14.00 18.55
N THR A 105 13.20 13.36 19.53
CA THR A 105 14.33 12.44 19.34
C THR A 105 13.91 10.96 19.24
N SER A 106 12.62 10.68 19.07
CA SER A 106 12.14 9.32 18.83
C SER A 106 12.56 8.82 17.44
N ASP A 107 12.75 7.51 17.30
CA ASP A 107 13.31 6.89 16.08
C ASP A 107 12.52 7.31 14.83
N LEU A 108 11.18 7.29 14.87
CA LEU A 108 10.34 7.64 13.71
C LEU A 108 10.43 9.11 13.30
N ILE A 109 10.56 10.03 14.25
CA ILE A 109 10.77 11.46 13.94
C ILE A 109 12.15 11.66 13.31
N GLN A 110 13.17 10.98 13.86
CA GLN A 110 14.53 11.05 13.34
C GLN A 110 14.65 10.38 11.96
N ASP A 111 13.93 9.28 11.71
CA ASP A 111 13.86 8.60 10.42
C ASP A 111 13.27 9.51 9.35
N ILE A 112 12.16 10.22 9.63
CA ILE A 112 11.62 11.24 8.71
C ILE A 112 12.71 12.29 8.41
N LYS A 113 13.37 12.82 9.44
CA LYS A 113 14.44 13.81 9.28
C LYS A 113 15.55 13.28 8.36
N TYR A 114 16.04 12.07 8.59
CA TYR A 114 17.10 11.48 7.78
C TYR A 114 16.65 11.28 6.33
N GLU A 115 15.48 10.72 6.10
CA GLU A 115 14.95 10.51 4.75
C GLU A 115 14.75 11.83 4.00
N LEU A 116 14.27 12.89 4.68
CA LEU A 116 14.14 14.23 4.10
C LEU A 116 15.50 14.83 3.71
N LEU A 117 16.50 14.73 4.59
CA LEU A 117 17.85 15.24 4.30
C LEU A 117 18.56 14.44 3.20
N ILE A 118 18.26 13.14 3.05
CA ILE A 118 18.71 12.34 1.91
C ILE A 118 18.03 12.83 0.63
N LYS A 119 16.70 13.06 0.67
CA LYS A 119 15.89 13.42 -0.50
C LYS A 119 16.35 14.71 -1.17
N ASP A 120 16.58 15.76 -0.39
CA ASP A 120 16.93 17.08 -0.92
C ASP A 120 17.72 17.92 0.10
N ASP A 121 18.40 18.97 -0.36
CA ASP A 121 19.07 19.94 0.53
C ASP A 121 18.04 20.91 1.09
N MET A 122 17.59 20.67 2.33
CA MET A 122 16.52 21.43 2.97
C MET A 122 16.80 21.70 4.45
N ASN A 123 16.02 22.62 5.04
CA ASN A 123 15.98 22.81 6.49
C ASN A 123 14.93 21.83 7.06
N VAL A 124 15.31 21.01 8.03
CA VAL A 124 14.37 20.14 8.75
C VAL A 124 14.31 20.61 10.21
N ILE A 125 13.11 20.87 10.71
CA ILE A 125 12.88 21.36 12.07
C ILE A 125 12.03 20.35 12.83
N ALA A 126 12.59 19.67 13.81
CA ALA A 126 11.82 18.82 14.72
C ALA A 126 11.32 19.66 15.90
N VAL A 127 10.03 19.60 16.22
CA VAL A 127 9.43 20.34 17.33
C VAL A 127 9.24 19.40 18.51
N ASN A 128 9.98 19.65 19.60
CA ASN A 128 9.83 18.91 20.84
C ASN A 128 8.85 19.64 21.76
N TRP A 129 7.77 18.99 22.16
CA TRP A 129 6.82 19.50 23.15
C TRP A 129 6.45 18.42 24.17
N GLN A 130 7.39 17.49 24.42
CA GLN A 130 7.22 16.31 25.26
C GLN A 130 6.56 16.60 26.61
N TYR A 131 6.96 17.68 27.31
CA TYR A 131 6.38 18.03 28.61
C TYR A 131 4.89 18.40 28.55
N GLY A 132 4.44 19.04 27.47
CA GLY A 132 3.02 19.29 27.23
C GLY A 132 2.27 18.08 26.68
N ALA A 133 2.98 17.15 26.01
CA ALA A 133 2.43 15.97 25.36
C ALA A 133 2.28 14.75 26.29
N ASP A 134 3.12 14.63 27.32
CA ASP A 134 3.15 13.53 28.29
C ASP A 134 2.34 13.86 29.53
N ASN A 135 1.01 13.96 29.37
CA ASN A 135 0.10 14.22 30.48
C ASN A 135 -0.80 13.01 30.76
N VAL A 136 -0.99 12.67 32.04
CA VAL A 136 -1.94 11.62 32.46
C VAL A 136 -3.37 11.94 32.00
N ILE A 137 -3.70 13.22 31.90
CA ILE A 137 -4.99 13.71 31.41
C ILE A 137 -4.85 14.10 29.94
N TYR A 138 -5.26 13.23 29.03
CA TYR A 138 -5.18 13.45 27.57
C TYR A 138 -5.76 14.80 27.13
N ALA A 139 -6.93 15.18 27.62
CA ALA A 139 -7.56 16.46 27.30
C ALA A 139 -6.68 17.68 27.65
N LYS A 140 -5.76 17.56 28.62
CA LYS A 140 -4.81 18.63 28.91
C LYS A 140 -3.77 18.77 27.80
N SER A 141 -3.21 17.66 27.32
CA SER A 141 -2.33 17.65 26.15
C SER A 141 -3.04 18.14 24.88
N ALA A 142 -4.32 17.78 24.70
CA ALA A 142 -5.14 18.30 23.61
C ALA A 142 -5.35 19.82 23.72
N ALA A 143 -5.53 20.39 24.92
CA ALA A 143 -5.58 21.85 25.09
C ALA A 143 -4.23 22.51 24.76
N ASN A 144 -3.11 21.89 25.19
CA ASN A 144 -1.76 22.41 25.00
C ASN A 144 -1.35 22.54 23.52
N THR A 145 -1.97 21.78 22.60
CA THR A 145 -1.69 21.91 21.16
C THR A 145 -1.90 23.33 20.64
N ARG A 146 -2.83 24.08 21.23
CA ARG A 146 -3.10 25.49 20.87
C ARG A 146 -1.91 26.39 21.16
N VAL A 147 -1.25 26.20 22.31
CA VAL A 147 -0.08 26.99 22.69
C VAL A 147 1.10 26.61 21.81
N VAL A 148 1.37 25.32 21.57
CA VAL A 148 2.46 24.91 20.68
C VAL A 148 2.24 25.43 19.26
N GLY A 149 1.02 25.34 18.73
CA GLY A 149 0.67 25.90 17.43
C GLY A 149 0.89 27.42 17.37
N ALA A 150 0.61 28.14 18.46
CA ALA A 150 0.87 29.57 18.55
C ALA A 150 2.35 29.93 18.60
N ILE A 151 3.17 29.14 19.29
CA ILE A 151 4.63 29.30 19.30
C ILE A 151 5.20 29.13 17.88
N ILE A 152 4.79 28.07 17.16
CA ILE A 152 5.23 27.83 15.78
C ILE A 152 4.72 28.92 14.84
N GLY A 153 3.45 29.32 14.96
CA GLY A 153 2.87 30.39 14.16
C GLY A 153 3.57 31.74 14.36
N GLU A 154 4.01 32.04 15.59
CA GLU A 154 4.80 33.24 15.89
C GLU A 154 6.20 33.16 15.30
N LEU A 155 6.89 32.02 15.42
CA LEU A 155 8.16 31.79 14.73
C LEU A 155 8.03 32.00 13.22
N LEU A 156 7.02 31.43 12.58
CA LEU A 156 6.79 31.59 11.14
C LEU A 156 6.56 33.05 10.75
N LYS A 157 5.78 33.82 11.54
CA LYS A 157 5.60 35.26 11.34
C LYS A 157 6.93 36.01 11.44
N ASN A 158 7.74 35.69 12.44
CA ASN A 158 9.01 36.35 12.69
C ASN A 158 10.01 36.07 11.57
N LEU A 159 10.13 34.81 11.13
CA LEU A 159 10.98 34.42 9.99
C LEU A 159 10.57 35.13 8.71
N HIS A 160 9.27 35.18 8.42
CA HIS A 160 8.77 35.85 7.22
C HIS A 160 9.01 37.36 7.26
N SER A 161 8.70 37.99 8.39
CA SER A 161 8.84 39.45 8.56
C SER A 161 10.31 39.90 8.53
N ALA A 162 11.22 39.05 9.01
CA ALA A 162 12.66 39.29 8.94
C ALA A 162 13.29 38.94 7.57
N GLY A 163 12.47 38.56 6.57
CA GLY A 163 12.94 38.17 5.24
C GLY A 163 13.75 36.87 5.21
N GLN A 164 13.68 36.06 6.25
CA GLN A 164 14.43 34.81 6.38
C GLN A 164 13.81 33.68 5.56
N THR A 165 12.49 33.68 5.31
CA THR A 165 11.87 32.69 4.41
C THR A 165 10.48 33.14 3.94
N SER A 166 9.94 32.47 2.92
CA SER A 166 8.56 32.66 2.46
C SER A 166 7.67 31.52 2.97
N TYR A 167 6.41 31.82 3.31
CA TYR A 167 5.43 30.79 3.67
C TYR A 167 5.26 29.71 2.60
N SER A 168 5.44 30.06 1.31
CA SER A 168 5.38 29.13 0.18
C SER A 168 6.48 28.06 0.16
N LYS A 169 7.46 28.13 1.08
CA LYS A 169 8.52 27.12 1.24
C LYS A 169 8.33 26.24 2.47
N ILE A 170 7.29 26.48 3.25
CA ILE A 170 7.02 25.81 4.52
C ILE A 170 6.11 24.60 4.29
N HIS A 171 6.53 23.45 4.81
CA HIS A 171 5.74 22.23 4.90
C HIS A 171 5.70 21.79 6.36
N LEU A 172 4.51 21.70 6.96
CA LEU A 172 4.35 21.14 8.30
C LEU A 172 3.87 19.69 8.21
N VAL A 173 4.55 18.79 8.92
CA VAL A 173 4.19 17.37 9.04
C VAL A 173 3.90 17.09 10.51
N GLY A 174 2.68 16.70 10.83
CA GLY A 174 2.25 16.50 12.22
C GLY A 174 1.59 15.15 12.41
N HIS A 175 1.99 14.40 13.44
CA HIS A 175 1.37 13.12 13.80
C HIS A 175 0.43 13.24 14.99
N SER A 176 -0.73 12.57 14.94
CA SER A 176 -1.66 12.53 16.07
C SER A 176 -2.07 13.94 16.53
N LEU A 177 -1.85 14.31 17.80
CA LEU A 177 -2.04 15.69 18.30
C LEU A 177 -1.18 16.73 17.55
N GLY A 178 -0.02 16.34 17.04
CA GLY A 178 0.86 17.17 16.22
C GLY A 178 0.23 17.63 14.92
N ALA A 179 -0.70 16.87 14.34
CA ALA A 179 -1.44 17.31 13.15
C ALA A 179 -2.30 18.55 13.44
N HIS A 180 -2.91 18.63 14.61
CA HIS A 180 -3.69 19.81 15.03
C HIS A 180 -2.78 20.99 15.38
N ILE A 181 -1.59 20.73 15.93
CA ILE A 181 -0.56 21.77 16.11
C ILE A 181 -0.22 22.42 14.75
N CYS A 182 -0.07 21.62 13.68
CA CYS A 182 0.12 22.14 12.32
C CYS A 182 -1.04 23.05 11.89
N GLY A 183 -2.29 22.63 12.13
CA GLY A 183 -3.48 23.41 11.80
C GLY A 183 -3.49 24.78 12.49
N TYR A 184 -3.28 24.80 13.80
CA TYR A 184 -3.18 26.05 14.57
C TYR A 184 -2.07 26.97 14.07
N ALA A 185 -0.88 26.43 13.78
CA ALA A 185 0.24 27.22 13.26
C ALA A 185 -0.09 27.82 11.87
N GLY A 186 -0.71 27.02 10.99
CA GLY A 186 -1.16 27.44 9.67
C GLY A 186 -2.23 28.54 9.72
N ALA A 187 -3.23 28.37 10.59
CA ALA A 187 -4.29 29.36 10.81
C ALA A 187 -3.74 30.71 11.30
N ILE A 188 -2.74 30.71 12.18
CA ILE A 188 -2.12 31.92 12.73
C ILE A 188 -1.38 32.74 11.66
N VAL A 189 -0.83 32.06 10.65
CA VAL A 189 -0.27 32.74 9.47
C VAL A 189 -1.29 32.90 8.35
N GLY A 190 -2.57 32.67 8.60
CA GLY A 190 -3.67 32.90 7.67
C GLY A 190 -3.70 31.94 6.49
N GLY A 191 -3.31 30.67 6.70
CA GLY A 191 -3.37 29.63 5.67
C GLY A 191 -2.34 29.76 4.55
N ARG A 192 -1.34 30.65 4.71
CA ARG A 192 -0.39 31.02 3.64
C ARG A 192 0.76 30.03 3.44
N ILE A 193 0.90 29.02 4.30
CA ILE A 193 1.97 28.02 4.13
C ILE A 193 1.67 27.09 2.96
N ALA A 194 2.72 26.57 2.32
CA ALA A 194 2.57 25.76 1.13
C ALA A 194 1.84 24.43 1.39
N LYS A 195 2.20 23.71 2.45
CA LYS A 195 1.68 22.36 2.68
C LYS A 195 1.56 21.99 4.16
N ILE A 196 0.47 21.30 4.52
CA ILE A 196 0.38 20.50 5.74
C ILE A 196 0.17 19.02 5.36
N THR A 197 0.88 18.11 6.01
CA THR A 197 0.61 16.68 6.00
C THR A 197 0.21 16.23 7.41
N GLY A 198 -1.03 15.79 7.58
CA GLY A 198 -1.54 15.18 8.82
C GLY A 198 -1.33 13.67 8.80
N LEU A 199 -0.50 13.15 9.70
CA LEU A 199 -0.25 11.72 9.88
C LEU A 199 -1.17 11.19 10.97
N ASP A 200 -2.26 10.54 10.57
CA ASP A 200 -3.32 10.01 11.42
C ASP A 200 -3.74 10.99 12.55
N PRO A 201 -4.29 12.18 12.20
CA PRO A 201 -4.65 13.21 13.18
C PRO A 201 -5.56 12.65 14.27
N ALA A 202 -5.36 13.07 15.52
CA ALA A 202 -6.06 12.46 16.65
C ALA A 202 -7.58 12.72 16.63
N GLY A 203 -8.38 11.67 16.76
CA GLY A 203 -9.84 11.78 16.83
C GLY A 203 -10.39 12.33 18.16
N PRO A 204 -9.96 11.81 19.32
CA PRO A 204 -10.49 12.22 20.61
C PRO A 204 -10.29 13.72 20.87
N CYS A 205 -11.35 14.42 21.31
CA CYS A 205 -11.39 15.88 21.47
C CYS A 205 -11.43 16.71 20.16
N PHE A 206 -11.45 16.11 18.96
CA PHE A 206 -11.42 16.86 17.68
C PHE A 206 -12.45 16.42 16.61
N GLU A 207 -12.85 15.15 16.55
CA GLU A 207 -13.57 14.54 15.41
C GLU A 207 -14.87 15.22 14.97
N LEU A 208 -15.63 15.77 15.91
CA LEU A 208 -16.91 16.42 15.65
C LEU A 208 -16.89 17.90 16.06
N GLN A 209 -15.69 18.49 16.15
CA GLN A 209 -15.51 19.87 16.59
C GLN A 209 -15.45 20.84 15.42
N ASP A 210 -15.64 22.12 15.75
CA ASP A 210 -15.53 23.23 14.81
C ASP A 210 -14.13 23.22 14.13
N PRO A 211 -14.04 23.43 12.80
CA PRO A 211 -12.77 23.51 12.09
C PRO A 211 -11.71 24.38 12.76
N VAL A 212 -12.09 25.48 13.43
CA VAL A 212 -11.14 26.38 14.12
C VAL A 212 -10.37 25.71 15.27
N THR A 213 -10.81 24.54 15.71
CA THR A 213 -10.22 23.79 16.84
C THR A 213 -9.41 22.56 16.41
N ARG A 214 -9.26 22.33 15.10
CA ARG A 214 -8.53 21.17 14.57
C ARG A 214 -7.82 21.54 13.28
N LEU A 215 -7.17 20.56 12.67
CA LEU A 215 -6.64 20.70 11.31
C LEU A 215 -7.80 20.76 10.32
N ASP A 216 -7.73 21.67 9.36
CA ASP A 216 -8.67 21.82 8.26
C ASP A 216 -7.99 22.35 6.99
N THR A 217 -8.67 22.22 5.84
CA THR A 217 -8.26 22.74 4.52
C THR A 217 -7.84 24.21 4.52
N SER A 218 -8.40 25.07 5.39
CA SER A 218 -8.03 26.49 5.43
C SER A 218 -6.63 26.78 5.98
N ASP A 219 -5.98 25.81 6.61
CA ASP A 219 -4.75 26.03 7.37
C ASP A 219 -3.49 26.08 6.48
N ALA A 220 -3.60 25.71 5.21
CA ALA A 220 -2.53 25.79 4.21
C ALA A 220 -3.07 25.86 2.78
N HIS A 221 -2.21 26.21 1.82
CA HIS A 221 -2.53 26.12 0.39
C HIS A 221 -2.87 24.69 -0.05
N TYR A 222 -2.28 23.68 0.58
CA TYR A 222 -2.60 22.29 0.36
C TYR A 222 -2.47 21.53 1.68
N VAL A 223 -3.46 20.69 1.97
CA VAL A 223 -3.54 19.89 3.19
C VAL A 223 -3.83 18.48 2.75
N GLU A 224 -2.97 17.54 3.11
CA GLU A 224 -3.23 16.12 2.89
C GLU A 224 -3.22 15.38 4.21
N VAL A 225 -4.01 14.32 4.32
CA VAL A 225 -4.12 13.53 5.55
C VAL A 225 -4.00 12.05 5.23
N ILE A 226 -3.28 11.31 6.07
CA ILE A 226 -3.13 9.86 5.97
C ILE A 226 -3.81 9.24 7.19
N HIS A 227 -4.98 8.65 6.99
CA HIS A 227 -5.78 7.97 8.01
C HIS A 227 -5.34 6.51 8.11
N THR A 228 -4.85 6.08 9.26
CA THR A 228 -4.43 4.69 9.48
C THR A 228 -5.14 4.03 10.64
N ASN A 229 -5.80 4.80 11.53
CA ASN A 229 -6.51 4.28 12.69
C ASN A 229 -7.84 4.99 13.03
N GLY A 230 -8.66 5.28 12.02
CA GLY A 230 -9.99 5.89 12.14
C GLY A 230 -11.10 5.01 12.70
N ALA A 231 -10.78 3.99 13.52
CA ALA A 231 -11.83 3.22 14.20
C ALA A 231 -12.50 4.07 15.31
N SER A 232 -13.66 3.64 15.80
CA SER A 232 -14.17 4.22 17.05
C SER A 232 -13.18 4.00 18.20
N LEU A 233 -13.09 4.93 19.15
CA LEU A 233 -12.21 4.81 20.32
C LEU A 233 -12.46 3.54 21.15
N LEU A 234 -13.70 3.02 21.18
CA LEU A 234 -14.06 1.73 21.80
C LEU A 234 -13.40 0.53 21.12
N GLN A 235 -13.05 0.67 19.85
CA GLN A 235 -12.30 -0.31 19.05
C GLN A 235 -10.80 0.02 19.01
N PHE A 236 -10.33 0.89 19.92
CA PHE A 236 -8.95 1.38 19.96
C PHE A 236 -8.52 2.13 18.69
N GLY A 237 -9.45 2.87 18.08
CA GLY A 237 -9.10 3.86 17.05
C GLY A 237 -8.75 5.20 17.70
N PHE A 238 -7.57 5.72 17.38
CA PHE A 238 -7.06 6.97 17.92
C PHE A 238 -7.02 8.09 16.87
N GLY A 239 -7.06 7.75 15.58
CA GLY A 239 -7.12 8.70 14.47
C GLY A 239 -8.55 9.16 14.17
N LEU A 240 -8.67 10.25 13.42
CA LEU A 240 -9.92 10.67 12.78
C LEU A 240 -10.32 9.68 11.68
N ASP A 241 -11.61 9.41 11.53
CA ASP A 241 -12.18 8.78 10.33
C ASP A 241 -12.59 9.83 9.30
N ARG A 242 -13.04 10.99 9.78
CA ARG A 242 -13.52 12.08 8.92
C ARG A 242 -12.40 12.68 8.05
N ALA A 243 -12.72 12.88 6.77
CA ALA A 243 -11.90 13.67 5.85
C ALA A 243 -11.86 15.16 6.26
N ILE A 244 -10.64 15.69 6.43
CA ILE A 244 -10.37 17.06 6.86
C ILE A 244 -9.30 17.77 6.00
N GLY A 245 -8.77 17.11 4.97
CA GLY A 245 -7.81 17.64 4.03
C GLY A 245 -8.42 18.03 2.68
N HIS A 246 -7.55 18.52 1.79
CA HIS A 246 -7.83 18.61 0.35
C HIS A 246 -7.75 17.23 -0.30
N ALA A 247 -6.91 16.35 0.26
CA ALA A 247 -6.82 14.94 -0.07
C ALA A 247 -6.67 14.12 1.21
N ASP A 248 -7.55 13.14 1.39
CA ASP A 248 -7.56 12.26 2.55
C ASP A 248 -7.35 10.83 2.07
N PHE A 249 -6.24 10.23 2.50
CA PHE A 249 -5.80 8.90 2.10
C PHE A 249 -6.16 7.91 3.21
N TYR A 250 -6.83 6.82 2.82
CA TYR A 250 -7.26 5.75 3.73
C TYR A 250 -6.55 4.43 3.35
N PRO A 251 -5.21 4.33 3.51
CA PRO A 251 -4.47 3.10 3.23
C PRO A 251 -5.10 1.90 3.95
N ASN A 252 -5.34 0.82 3.20
CA ASN A 252 -5.97 -0.41 3.68
C ASN A 252 -7.36 -0.16 4.32
N GLY A 253 -8.06 0.90 3.90
CA GLY A 253 -9.36 1.30 4.45
C GLY A 253 -9.28 2.18 5.69
N GLY A 254 -8.08 2.61 6.11
CA GLY A 254 -7.88 3.66 7.12
C GLY A 254 -8.18 3.29 8.58
N VAL A 255 -8.58 2.06 8.88
CA VAL A 255 -8.99 1.63 10.24
C VAL A 255 -7.95 0.75 10.94
N ARG A 256 -7.57 -0.37 10.30
CA ARG A 256 -6.60 -1.33 10.84
C ARG A 256 -5.60 -1.70 9.75
N GLN A 257 -4.33 -1.57 10.08
CA GLN A 257 -3.26 -1.74 9.11
C GLN A 257 -2.72 -3.17 9.09
N PRO A 258 -2.30 -3.69 7.91
CA PRO A 258 -1.66 -4.99 7.80
C PRO A 258 -0.45 -5.12 8.74
N GLY A 259 -0.33 -6.27 9.42
CA GLY A 259 0.69 -6.52 10.43
C GLY A 259 0.38 -5.96 11.82
N CYS A 260 -0.72 -5.24 11.99
CA CYS A 260 -1.21 -4.79 13.30
C CYS A 260 -2.32 -5.71 13.83
N ASP A 261 -1.97 -6.96 14.16
CA ASP A 261 -2.91 -7.89 14.78
C ASP A 261 -3.01 -7.66 16.29
N ALA A 262 -4.23 -7.40 16.78
CA ALA A 262 -4.53 -7.35 18.20
C ALA A 262 -4.62 -8.78 18.76
N ASN A 263 -3.49 -9.49 18.84
CA ASN A 263 -3.48 -10.79 19.49
C ASN A 263 -3.61 -10.61 21.01
N VAL A 264 -4.65 -11.19 21.60
CA VAL A 264 -4.84 -11.29 23.06
C VAL A 264 -3.61 -11.88 23.77
N HIS A 265 -2.82 -12.70 23.04
CA HIS A 265 -1.54 -13.23 23.50
C HIS A 265 -0.40 -12.20 23.56
N SER A 266 -0.35 -11.19 22.69
CA SER A 266 0.69 -10.15 22.76
C SER A 266 0.42 -9.19 23.91
N THR A 267 -0.86 -8.98 24.26
CA THR A 267 -1.27 -8.26 25.47
C THR A 267 -0.88 -9.05 26.72
N ALA A 268 -1.13 -10.36 26.76
CA ALA A 268 -0.72 -11.22 27.87
C ALA A 268 0.82 -11.36 28.01
N PHE A 269 1.56 -11.48 26.90
CA PHE A 269 3.03 -11.57 26.93
C PHE A 269 3.69 -10.24 27.36
N ALA A 270 3.15 -9.09 26.94
CA ALA A 270 3.58 -7.78 27.42
C ALA A 270 3.26 -7.56 28.91
N LEU A 271 2.13 -8.09 29.40
CA LEU A 271 1.76 -8.11 30.82
C LEU A 271 2.67 -9.02 31.66
N ILE A 272 3.12 -10.16 31.12
CA ILE A 272 3.93 -11.17 31.84
C ILE A 272 5.42 -10.83 31.85
N THR A 273 5.95 -10.17 30.83
CA THR A 273 7.41 -9.95 30.66
C THR A 273 7.92 -8.62 31.23
N GLY A 274 7.03 -7.76 31.77
CA GLY A 274 7.45 -6.48 32.37
C GLY A 274 8.04 -5.46 31.39
N ARG A 275 7.98 -5.71 30.07
CA ARG A 275 8.34 -4.75 29.01
C ARG A 275 7.23 -3.71 28.80
N MET A 276 6.78 -3.09 29.88
CA MET A 276 5.75 -2.04 29.88
C MET A 276 6.39 -0.69 29.53
N GLY A 277 6.89 -0.57 28.30
CA GLY A 277 7.02 0.75 27.67
C GLY A 277 5.63 1.36 27.52
N ARG A 278 5.53 2.68 27.71
CA ARG A 278 4.29 3.48 27.67
C ARG A 278 3.49 3.18 26.39
N PHE A 279 2.18 2.94 26.56
CA PHE A 279 1.22 2.50 25.54
C PHE A 279 1.60 1.15 24.88
N SER A 280 0.73 0.14 24.96
CA SER A 280 1.06 -1.15 24.33
C SER A 280 1.23 -0.97 22.82
N ALA A 281 2.45 -1.19 22.31
CA ALA A 281 2.81 -1.03 20.90
C ALA A 281 1.84 -1.75 19.93
N ALA A 282 1.22 -2.86 20.37
CA ALA A 282 0.21 -3.57 19.59
C ALA A 282 -1.10 -2.77 19.39
N LEU A 283 -1.53 -1.97 20.36
CA LEU A 283 -2.75 -1.15 20.26
C LEU A 283 -2.50 0.16 19.51
N ALA A 284 -1.30 0.74 19.62
CA ALA A 284 -0.93 1.93 18.86
C ALA A 284 -0.44 1.61 17.42
N CYS A 285 -0.23 0.34 17.07
CA CYS A 285 0.40 -0.07 15.80
C CYS A 285 -0.23 0.58 14.57
N SER A 286 -1.57 0.55 14.45
CA SER A 286 -2.25 1.17 13.31
C SER A 286 -2.15 2.69 13.34
N HIS A 287 -2.12 3.31 14.52
CA HIS A 287 -1.93 4.75 14.67
C HIS A 287 -0.50 5.20 14.30
N MET A 288 0.51 4.36 14.55
CA MET A 288 1.89 4.65 14.19
C MET A 288 2.20 4.38 12.71
N ARG A 289 1.39 3.56 12.02
CA ARG A 289 1.66 3.16 10.62
C ARG A 289 1.70 4.36 9.65
N SER A 290 1.06 5.47 9.97
CA SER A 290 1.15 6.70 9.17
C SER A 290 2.59 7.23 9.08
N PHE A 291 3.42 7.03 10.13
CA PHE A 291 4.86 7.33 10.05
C PHE A 291 5.54 6.45 9.01
N ASP A 292 5.39 5.12 9.13
CA ASP A 292 6.06 4.17 8.23
C ASP A 292 5.73 4.47 6.75
N LEU A 293 4.45 4.70 6.45
CA LEU A 293 4.00 5.02 5.10
C LEU A 293 4.59 6.35 4.61
N PHE A 294 4.63 7.37 5.46
CA PHE A 294 5.21 8.66 5.11
C PHE A 294 6.73 8.56 4.89
N ILE A 295 7.45 7.91 5.81
CA ILE A 295 8.90 7.65 5.71
C ILE A 295 9.21 6.95 4.40
N GLU A 296 8.52 5.83 4.11
CA GLU A 296 8.73 5.08 2.87
C GLU A 296 8.42 5.95 1.64
N SER A 297 7.38 6.79 1.68
CA SER A 297 7.00 7.64 0.54
C SER A 297 8.04 8.69 0.13
N ILE A 298 8.98 9.06 1.01
CA ILE A 298 9.94 10.14 0.74
C ILE A 298 10.93 9.72 -0.37
N ASN A 299 11.58 8.57 -0.20
CA ASN A 299 12.66 8.09 -1.08
C ASN A 299 12.34 6.78 -1.81
N SER A 300 11.14 6.20 -1.64
CA SER A 300 10.79 4.99 -2.38
C SER A 300 10.63 5.27 -3.88
N ASP A 301 11.18 4.37 -4.70
CA ASP A 301 10.91 4.31 -6.14
C ASP A 301 9.45 3.86 -6.43
N CYS A 302 8.75 3.38 -5.40
CA CYS A 302 7.36 2.96 -5.46
C CYS A 302 6.44 4.10 -5.00
N ALA A 303 5.59 4.60 -5.91
CA ALA A 303 4.59 5.59 -5.57
C ALA A 303 3.42 4.96 -4.79
N PHE A 304 3.05 5.57 -3.65
CA PHE A 304 1.81 5.29 -2.94
C PHE A 304 0.66 6.00 -3.64
N ILE A 305 -0.12 5.27 -4.43
CA ILE A 305 -1.15 5.84 -5.30
C ILE A 305 -2.51 5.65 -4.65
N GLY A 306 -3.13 6.75 -4.21
CA GLY A 306 -4.51 6.77 -3.75
C GLY A 306 -5.47 6.79 -4.95
N ILE A 307 -6.46 5.90 -4.94
CA ILE A 307 -7.55 5.90 -5.93
C ILE A 307 -8.73 6.65 -5.30
N PRO A 308 -9.19 7.78 -5.88
CA PRO A 308 -10.38 8.45 -5.41
C PRO A 308 -11.57 7.50 -5.45
N CYS A 309 -12.28 7.40 -4.33
CA CYS A 309 -13.46 6.57 -4.23
C CYS A 309 -14.44 7.12 -3.22
N ASP A 310 -15.73 6.81 -3.42
CA ASP A 310 -16.81 7.22 -2.53
C ASP A 310 -16.80 6.42 -1.22
N SER A 311 -16.35 5.16 -1.25
CA SER A 311 -16.29 4.29 -0.07
C SER A 311 -15.21 3.21 -0.18
N LYS A 312 -14.87 2.61 0.97
CA LYS A 312 -13.98 1.44 1.02
C LYS A 312 -14.64 0.23 0.35
N GLU A 313 -15.95 0.08 0.51
CA GLU A 313 -16.72 -1.01 -0.09
C GLU A 313 -16.66 -0.95 -1.62
N ASP A 314 -16.78 0.25 -2.19
CA ASP A 314 -16.65 0.47 -3.64
C ASP A 314 -15.21 0.22 -4.11
N PHE A 315 -14.21 0.58 -3.30
CA PHE A 315 -12.80 0.28 -3.56
C PHE A 315 -12.53 -1.23 -3.59
N ASP A 316 -12.99 -1.96 -2.58
CA ASP A 316 -12.85 -3.42 -2.51
C ASP A 316 -13.64 -4.13 -3.62
N ALA A 317 -14.78 -3.56 -4.04
CA ALA A 317 -15.58 -4.06 -5.15
C ALA A 317 -15.01 -3.71 -6.54
N GLY A 318 -13.96 -2.88 -6.61
CA GLY A 318 -13.35 -2.44 -7.86
C GLY A 318 -14.21 -1.48 -8.67
N LEU A 319 -15.09 -0.72 -8.01
CA LEU A 319 -16.03 0.21 -8.63
C LEU A 319 -15.44 1.63 -8.84
N CYS A 320 -14.32 1.95 -8.20
CA CYS A 320 -13.67 3.26 -8.32
C CYS A 320 -12.84 3.37 -9.61
N THR A 321 -13.03 4.45 -10.35
CA THR A 321 -12.24 4.73 -11.57
C THR A 321 -11.11 5.72 -11.28
N GLY A 322 -9.86 5.25 -11.38
CA GLY A 322 -8.65 6.08 -11.40
C GLY A 322 -7.58 5.43 -12.28
N PHE A 323 -7.11 6.13 -13.30
CA PHE A 323 -6.08 5.63 -14.23
C PHE A 323 -4.69 5.60 -13.56
N GLN A 324 -3.88 4.64 -14.01
CA GLN A 324 -2.72 4.01 -13.36
C GLN A 324 -1.45 4.85 -13.20
N ARG A 325 -0.73 4.59 -12.09
CA ARG A 325 0.45 3.70 -12.04
C ARG A 325 0.25 2.76 -10.84
N ILE A 326 0.79 1.55 -10.83
CA ILE A 326 0.87 0.72 -9.60
C ILE A 326 2.29 0.19 -9.58
N CYS A 327 3.09 0.67 -8.62
CA CYS A 327 4.40 0.11 -8.37
C CYS A 327 4.23 -1.06 -7.40
N PHE A 328 4.65 -2.26 -7.81
CA PHE A 328 4.60 -3.45 -6.96
C PHE A 328 5.97 -3.70 -6.35
N ARG A 329 6.10 -3.56 -5.02
CA ARG A 329 7.08 -4.32 -4.26
C ARG A 329 6.39 -5.60 -3.77
N ASN A 330 6.87 -6.74 -4.27
CA ASN A 330 6.41 -8.12 -4.00
C ASN A 330 5.14 -8.58 -4.74
N ASN A 331 5.27 -8.91 -6.03
CA ASN A 331 4.67 -10.09 -6.71
C ASN A 331 3.39 -10.71 -6.13
N ARG A 332 2.32 -9.94 -5.87
CA ARG A 332 1.03 -10.50 -5.41
C ARG A 332 -0.16 -9.65 -5.84
N LEU A 333 -0.43 -9.65 -7.15
CA LEU A 333 -1.75 -9.73 -7.78
C LEU A 333 -1.51 -9.60 -9.30
N HIS A 334 -1.36 -10.74 -9.95
CA HIS A 334 -0.76 -10.79 -11.28
C HIS A 334 -1.74 -10.58 -12.44
N THR A 335 -3.05 -10.65 -12.21
CA THR A 335 -4.05 -10.41 -13.28
C THR A 335 -4.21 -8.93 -13.61
N THR A 336 -4.12 -8.03 -12.63
CA THR A 336 -4.11 -6.56 -12.84
C THR A 336 -2.79 -6.04 -13.41
N SER A 337 -1.70 -6.82 -13.29
CA SER A 337 -0.37 -6.48 -13.81
C SER A 337 -0.26 -6.55 -15.34
N LEU A 338 -1.08 -7.37 -16.03
CA LEU A 338 -1.01 -7.52 -17.48
C LEU A 338 -1.83 -6.46 -18.24
N THR A 339 -2.79 -5.81 -17.59
CA THR A 339 -3.65 -4.79 -18.20
C THR A 339 -2.87 -3.59 -18.74
N VAL A 340 -1.89 -3.08 -17.99
CA VAL A 340 -1.10 -1.89 -18.36
C VAL A 340 -0.24 -2.16 -19.59
N PRO A 341 0.62 -3.21 -19.57
CA PRO A 341 1.41 -3.60 -20.74
C PRO A 341 0.58 -3.73 -22.03
N LEU A 342 -0.60 -4.34 -21.93
CA LEU A 342 -1.46 -4.58 -23.08
C LEU A 342 -2.02 -3.30 -23.69
N ILE A 343 -2.58 -2.40 -22.87
CA ILE A 343 -3.18 -1.13 -23.35
C ILE A 343 -2.09 -0.16 -23.85
N GLU A 344 -0.88 -0.22 -23.31
CA GLU A 344 0.26 0.56 -23.81
C GLU A 344 0.80 0.04 -25.15
N THR A 345 0.60 -1.24 -25.45
CA THR A 345 1.15 -1.88 -26.66
C THR A 345 0.26 -1.67 -27.88
N ASP A 346 -1.06 -1.74 -27.75
CA ASP A 346 -1.99 -1.60 -28.86
C ASP A 346 -3.35 -1.04 -28.40
N ASP A 347 -4.09 -0.40 -29.31
CA ASP A 347 -5.43 0.14 -29.03
C ASP A 347 -6.45 -0.99 -28.94
N MET A 348 -6.70 -1.46 -27.72
CA MET A 348 -7.55 -2.62 -27.46
C MET A 348 -8.44 -2.45 -26.24
N ASN A 349 -9.51 -3.24 -26.20
CA ASN A 349 -10.30 -3.42 -24.99
C ASN A 349 -9.71 -4.55 -24.15
N VAL A 350 -9.32 -4.25 -22.91
CA VAL A 350 -8.89 -5.28 -21.95
C VAL A 350 -9.96 -5.48 -20.89
N ILE A 351 -10.46 -6.72 -20.76
CA ILE A 351 -11.49 -7.10 -19.79
C ILE A 351 -10.85 -7.98 -18.73
N ALA A 352 -10.68 -7.45 -17.52
CA ALA A 352 -10.17 -8.20 -16.38
C ALA A 352 -11.31 -8.98 -15.71
N VAL A 353 -11.13 -10.31 -15.55
CA VAL A 353 -12.12 -11.16 -14.88
C VAL A 353 -11.70 -11.41 -13.43
N ASN A 354 -12.40 -10.78 -12.48
CA ASN A 354 -12.22 -11.04 -11.06
C ASN A 354 -13.14 -12.16 -10.59
N TRP A 355 -12.56 -13.31 -10.24
CA TRP A 355 -13.28 -14.44 -9.65
C TRP A 355 -12.69 -14.85 -8.29
N ALA A 356 -12.03 -13.92 -7.59
CA ALA A 356 -11.29 -14.19 -6.35
C ALA A 356 -12.14 -14.91 -5.30
N ASN A 357 -13.40 -14.51 -5.08
CA ASN A 357 -14.30 -15.18 -4.13
C ASN A 357 -14.60 -16.65 -4.47
N GLY A 358 -14.56 -17.00 -5.77
CA GLY A 358 -14.71 -18.37 -6.24
C GLY A 358 -13.41 -19.18 -6.20
N ALA A 359 -12.26 -18.50 -6.13
CA ALA A 359 -10.92 -19.07 -6.12
C ALA A 359 -10.34 -19.22 -4.70
N ASP A 360 -10.60 -18.25 -3.81
CA ASP A 360 -10.16 -18.20 -2.41
C ASP A 360 -11.07 -19.06 -1.53
N ASN A 361 -11.01 -20.36 -1.76
CA ASN A 361 -11.73 -21.35 -0.97
C ASN A 361 -10.72 -22.27 -0.30
N ILE A 362 -10.93 -22.57 0.99
CA ILE A 362 -10.14 -23.55 1.75
C ILE A 362 -10.09 -24.89 1.01
N ASN A 363 -11.08 -25.19 0.17
CA ASN A 363 -11.13 -26.37 -0.68
C ASN A 363 -10.75 -26.09 -2.14
N TYR A 364 -9.51 -26.43 -2.53
CA TYR A 364 -9.02 -26.36 -3.91
C TYR A 364 -9.91 -27.13 -4.93
N ILE A 365 -10.50 -28.26 -4.53
CA ILE A 365 -11.39 -29.04 -5.42
C ILE A 365 -12.60 -28.18 -5.81
N GLN A 366 -13.11 -27.36 -4.90
CA GLN A 366 -14.22 -26.46 -5.20
C GLN A 366 -13.79 -25.33 -6.14
N ALA A 367 -12.62 -24.72 -5.92
CA ALA A 367 -12.08 -23.72 -6.84
C ALA A 367 -11.87 -24.29 -8.25
N ALA A 368 -11.34 -25.51 -8.36
CA ALA A 368 -11.20 -26.22 -9.63
C ALA A 368 -12.56 -26.53 -10.26
N ALA A 369 -13.59 -26.91 -9.50
CA ALA A 369 -14.94 -27.11 -10.02
C ALA A 369 -15.58 -25.80 -10.51
N ASN A 370 -15.37 -24.69 -9.78
CA ASN A 370 -15.89 -23.36 -10.11
C ASN A 370 -15.38 -22.84 -11.46
N THR A 371 -14.22 -23.31 -11.94
CA THR A 371 -13.67 -22.91 -13.24
C THR A 371 -14.66 -23.10 -14.41
N ARG A 372 -15.51 -24.14 -14.36
CA ARG A 372 -16.55 -24.39 -15.36
C ARG A 372 -17.64 -23.33 -15.35
N VAL A 373 -18.03 -22.87 -14.15
CA VAL A 373 -19.05 -21.83 -13.98
C VAL A 373 -18.51 -20.50 -14.48
N VAL A 374 -17.28 -20.14 -14.09
CA VAL A 374 -16.63 -18.90 -14.54
C VAL A 374 -16.44 -18.93 -16.06
N GLY A 375 -15.99 -20.06 -16.63
CA GLY A 375 -15.86 -20.24 -18.07
C GLY A 375 -17.19 -20.05 -18.81
N ALA A 376 -18.30 -20.58 -18.29
CA ALA A 376 -19.63 -20.38 -18.87
C ALA A 376 -20.09 -18.91 -18.82
N ILE A 377 -19.80 -18.20 -17.72
CA ILE A 377 -20.11 -16.76 -17.58
C ILE A 377 -19.35 -15.95 -18.64
N ILE A 378 -18.05 -16.20 -18.80
CA ILE A 378 -17.24 -15.54 -19.83
C ILE A 378 -17.74 -15.93 -21.23
N GLY A 379 -18.06 -17.21 -21.46
CA GLY A 379 -18.63 -17.68 -22.73
C GLY A 379 -19.93 -16.97 -23.10
N GLU A 380 -20.83 -16.75 -22.14
CA GLU A 380 -22.08 -16.00 -22.39
C GLU A 380 -21.82 -14.52 -22.67
N LEU A 381 -20.81 -13.92 -22.03
CA LEU A 381 -20.36 -12.55 -22.35
C LEU A 381 -19.84 -12.47 -23.79
N LEU A 382 -18.95 -13.39 -24.21
CA LEU A 382 -18.42 -13.44 -25.57
C LEU A 382 -19.54 -13.58 -26.60
N LYS A 383 -20.49 -14.48 -26.33
CA LYS A 383 -21.68 -14.69 -27.17
C LYS A 383 -22.55 -13.44 -27.25
N THR A 384 -22.77 -12.76 -26.13
CA THR A 384 -23.54 -11.51 -26.07
C THR A 384 -22.89 -10.45 -26.94
N LEU A 385 -21.59 -10.17 -26.74
CA LEU A 385 -20.83 -9.19 -27.51
C LEU A 385 -20.83 -9.48 -29.02
N HIS A 386 -20.81 -10.76 -29.39
CA HIS A 386 -20.93 -11.18 -30.78
C HIS A 386 -22.33 -10.93 -31.34
N SER A 387 -23.36 -11.41 -30.64
CA SER A 387 -24.76 -11.34 -31.10
C SER A 387 -25.33 -9.92 -31.14
N THR A 388 -24.83 -9.00 -30.31
CA THR A 388 -25.21 -7.58 -30.32
C THR A 388 -24.41 -6.74 -31.33
N GLY A 389 -23.49 -7.37 -32.07
CA GLY A 389 -22.67 -6.70 -33.09
C GLY A 389 -21.58 -5.78 -32.52
N HIS A 390 -21.23 -5.92 -31.24
CA HIS A 390 -20.16 -5.13 -30.62
C HIS A 390 -18.76 -5.70 -30.90
N SER A 391 -18.64 -7.01 -31.16
CA SER A 391 -17.38 -7.64 -31.56
C SER A 391 -17.61 -8.93 -32.38
N ASN A 392 -16.53 -9.55 -32.86
CA ASN A 392 -16.55 -10.86 -33.51
C ASN A 392 -15.64 -11.83 -32.75
N TYR A 393 -15.96 -13.13 -32.77
CA TYR A 393 -15.16 -14.11 -32.02
C TYR A 393 -13.68 -14.10 -32.39
N ASN A 394 -13.38 -13.91 -33.68
CA ASN A 394 -12.01 -13.83 -34.21
C ASN A 394 -11.22 -12.58 -33.78
N LYS A 395 -11.77 -11.72 -32.92
CA LYS A 395 -11.05 -10.61 -32.29
C LYS A 395 -10.72 -10.85 -30.81
N PHE A 396 -11.21 -11.94 -30.22
CA PHE A 396 -10.96 -12.22 -28.82
C PHE A 396 -9.69 -13.04 -28.60
N HIS A 397 -8.88 -12.58 -27.65
CA HIS A 397 -7.75 -13.30 -27.08
C HIS A 397 -8.00 -13.47 -25.57
N LEU A 398 -8.13 -14.71 -25.12
CA LEU A 398 -8.23 -15.00 -23.68
C LEU A 398 -6.86 -15.40 -23.13
N VAL A 399 -6.48 -14.81 -22.00
CA VAL A 399 -5.25 -15.14 -21.28
C VAL A 399 -5.64 -15.58 -19.87
N GLY A 400 -5.23 -16.78 -19.48
CA GLY A 400 -5.54 -17.33 -18.16
C GLY A 400 -4.29 -17.87 -17.49
N HIS A 401 -4.16 -17.70 -16.17
CA HIS A 401 -3.08 -18.30 -15.37
C HIS A 401 -3.60 -19.43 -14.50
N SER A 402 -2.88 -20.55 -14.44
CA SER A 402 -3.25 -21.69 -13.59
C SER A 402 -4.68 -22.18 -13.86
N LEU A 403 -5.58 -22.16 -12.87
CA LEU A 403 -7.01 -22.46 -13.05
C LEU A 403 -7.67 -21.56 -14.12
N GLY A 404 -7.18 -20.32 -14.26
CA GLY A 404 -7.58 -19.38 -15.30
C GLY A 404 -7.36 -19.90 -16.72
N SER A 405 -6.31 -20.69 -16.96
CA SER A 405 -6.06 -21.30 -18.28
C SER A 405 -7.21 -22.22 -18.69
N HIS A 406 -7.75 -22.99 -17.73
CA HIS A 406 -8.89 -23.86 -17.97
C HIS A 406 -10.20 -23.09 -18.06
N ILE A 407 -10.37 -22.01 -17.29
CA ILE A 407 -11.49 -21.06 -17.46
C ILE A 407 -11.55 -20.55 -18.90
N SER A 408 -10.41 -20.13 -19.47
CA SER A 408 -10.32 -19.69 -20.87
C SER A 408 -10.71 -20.79 -21.85
N GLY A 409 -10.27 -22.03 -21.61
CA GLY A 409 -10.67 -23.20 -22.41
C GLY A 409 -12.18 -23.43 -22.38
N TYR A 410 -12.78 -23.45 -21.18
CA TYR A 410 -14.23 -23.59 -21.03
C TYR A 410 -15.02 -22.47 -21.73
N ALA A 411 -14.54 -21.23 -21.67
CA ALA A 411 -15.15 -20.10 -22.37
C ALA A 411 -15.06 -20.25 -23.89
N GLY A 412 -13.92 -20.69 -24.42
CA GLY A 412 -13.72 -20.99 -25.83
C GLY A 412 -14.61 -22.12 -26.34
N ALA A 413 -14.68 -23.23 -25.59
CA ALA A 413 -15.57 -24.36 -25.87
C ALA A 413 -17.05 -23.96 -25.88
N TYR A 414 -17.46 -23.04 -24.98
CA TYR A 414 -18.84 -22.52 -24.91
C TYR A 414 -19.27 -21.82 -26.21
N VAL A 415 -18.32 -21.18 -26.91
CA VAL A 415 -18.53 -20.54 -28.22
C VAL A 415 -17.96 -21.37 -29.38
N HIS A 416 -17.89 -22.69 -29.20
CA HIS A 416 -17.48 -23.67 -30.22
C HIS A 416 -16.09 -23.43 -30.83
N GLY A 417 -15.15 -22.93 -30.03
CA GLY A 417 -13.77 -22.71 -30.46
C GLY A 417 -13.60 -21.55 -31.45
N ALA A 418 -14.61 -20.69 -31.61
CA ALA A 418 -14.63 -19.63 -32.62
C ALA A 418 -13.70 -18.44 -32.31
N ILE A 419 -13.13 -18.39 -31.10
CA ILE A 419 -12.24 -17.32 -30.66
C ILE A 419 -10.87 -17.41 -31.34
N ALA A 420 -10.21 -16.26 -31.52
CA ALA A 420 -8.95 -16.23 -32.24
C ALA A 420 -7.79 -16.89 -31.48
N LYS A 421 -7.61 -16.57 -30.20
CA LYS A 421 -6.45 -17.05 -29.43
C LYS A 421 -6.81 -17.34 -27.97
N ILE A 422 -6.26 -18.44 -27.43
CA ILE A 422 -6.10 -18.62 -25.98
C ILE A 422 -4.61 -18.73 -25.67
N THR A 423 -4.16 -18.03 -24.63
CA THR A 423 -2.86 -18.25 -23.98
C THR A 423 -3.08 -18.79 -22.57
N GLY A 424 -2.65 -20.03 -22.33
CA GLY A 424 -2.61 -20.65 -21.01
C GLY A 424 -1.24 -20.41 -20.34
N LEU A 425 -1.23 -19.62 -19.28
CA LEU A 425 -0.04 -19.32 -18.49
C LEU A 425 0.05 -20.33 -17.35
N ASP A 426 0.98 -21.26 -17.45
CA ASP A 426 1.20 -22.39 -16.55
C ASP A 426 -0.12 -23.06 -16.09
N PRO A 427 -0.86 -23.68 -17.03
CA PRO A 427 -2.16 -24.31 -16.75
C PRO A 427 -2.06 -25.23 -15.54
N ALA A 428 -3.07 -25.26 -14.66
CA ALA A 428 -2.99 -26.05 -13.44
C ALA A 428 -2.93 -27.57 -13.72
N GLY A 429 -1.94 -28.27 -13.19
CA GLY A 429 -1.85 -29.72 -13.27
C GLY A 429 -2.84 -30.46 -12.36
N PRO A 430 -2.93 -30.12 -11.06
CA PRO A 430 -3.78 -30.85 -10.11
C PRO A 430 -5.26 -30.86 -10.54
N LEU A 431 -5.85 -32.06 -10.63
CA LEU A 431 -7.23 -32.32 -11.10
C LEU A 431 -7.48 -32.16 -12.62
N PHE A 432 -6.51 -31.69 -13.41
CA PHE A 432 -6.65 -31.51 -14.87
C PHE A 432 -5.66 -32.36 -15.68
N GLU A 433 -4.50 -32.70 -15.11
CA GLU A 433 -3.50 -33.58 -15.70
C GLU A 433 -4.12 -34.95 -16.06
N ASN A 434 -3.85 -35.42 -17.27
CA ASN A 434 -4.42 -36.66 -17.83
C ASN A 434 -5.96 -36.76 -17.82
N LYS A 435 -6.68 -35.64 -17.73
CA LYS A 435 -8.14 -35.62 -17.90
C LYS A 435 -8.55 -35.48 -19.36
N ASP A 436 -9.83 -35.79 -19.60
CA ASP A 436 -10.48 -35.63 -20.89
C ASP A 436 -10.34 -34.18 -21.38
N PRO A 437 -9.99 -33.95 -22.66
CA PRO A 437 -9.93 -32.63 -23.29
C PRO A 437 -11.09 -31.71 -22.91
N LYS A 438 -12.33 -32.22 -22.80
CA LYS A 438 -13.52 -31.42 -22.45
C LYS A 438 -13.51 -30.82 -21.04
N THR A 439 -12.55 -31.22 -20.20
CA THR A 439 -12.47 -30.84 -18.79
C THR A 439 -11.24 -30.01 -18.47
N ARG A 440 -10.53 -29.51 -19.48
CA ARG A 440 -9.35 -28.67 -19.35
C ARG A 440 -9.21 -27.80 -20.61
N LEU A 441 -8.14 -27.02 -20.66
CA LEU A 441 -7.74 -26.30 -21.88
C LEU A 441 -7.29 -27.32 -22.94
N ASP A 442 -7.72 -27.12 -24.18
CA ASP A 442 -7.45 -28.00 -25.32
C ASP A 442 -7.31 -27.19 -26.63
N PRO A 443 -6.61 -27.70 -27.66
CA PRO A 443 -6.46 -26.97 -28.93
C PRO A 443 -7.80 -26.68 -29.61
N SER A 444 -8.85 -27.47 -29.37
CA SER A 444 -10.18 -27.23 -29.94
C SER A 444 -10.92 -26.01 -29.35
N ASP A 445 -10.41 -25.39 -28.29
CA ASP A 445 -11.07 -24.28 -27.61
C ASP A 445 -10.89 -22.93 -28.31
N ALA A 446 -10.01 -22.83 -29.31
CA ALA A 446 -9.78 -21.62 -30.11
C ALA A 446 -9.18 -21.96 -31.49
N HIS A 447 -9.13 -20.98 -32.39
CA HIS A 447 -8.36 -21.12 -33.64
C HIS A 447 -6.86 -21.35 -33.38
N TYR A 448 -6.32 -20.75 -32.31
CA TYR A 448 -4.96 -20.99 -31.84
C TYR A 448 -4.92 -21.01 -30.31
N VAL A 449 -4.23 -22.00 -29.76
CA VAL A 449 -4.09 -22.18 -28.31
C VAL A 449 -2.61 -22.38 -28.05
N GLU A 450 -2.02 -21.51 -27.25
CA GLU A 450 -0.66 -21.69 -26.77
C GLU A 450 -0.69 -21.92 -25.26
N ALA A 451 0.16 -22.82 -24.78
CA ALA A 451 0.38 -23.04 -23.35
C ALA A 451 1.85 -22.80 -23.02
N ILE A 452 2.12 -22.17 -21.88
CA ILE A 452 3.47 -21.90 -21.40
C ILE A 452 3.62 -22.59 -20.06
N HIS A 453 4.54 -23.54 -19.96
CA HIS A 453 4.73 -24.41 -18.80
C HIS A 453 5.97 -23.97 -18.04
N THR A 454 5.81 -23.52 -16.80
CA THR A 454 6.93 -23.07 -15.94
C THR A 454 7.08 -23.88 -14.67
N ASP A 455 6.13 -24.78 -14.36
CA ASP A 455 6.16 -25.58 -13.13
C ASP A 455 5.49 -26.95 -13.29
N GLY A 456 5.75 -27.63 -14.41
CA GLY A 456 5.23 -28.95 -14.75
C GLY A 456 5.89 -30.12 -13.99
N ASP A 457 6.61 -29.86 -12.91
CA ASP A 457 7.16 -30.89 -12.03
C ASP A 457 6.04 -31.76 -11.42
N SER A 458 6.35 -33.00 -11.03
CA SER A 458 5.35 -33.82 -10.32
C SER A 458 4.88 -33.15 -9.03
N LEU A 459 3.64 -33.40 -8.59
CA LEU A 459 3.12 -32.93 -7.30
C LEU A 459 4.04 -33.31 -6.11
N PHE A 460 4.74 -34.45 -6.18
CA PHE A 460 5.73 -34.87 -5.17
C PHE A 460 6.98 -33.98 -5.15
N GLN A 461 7.29 -33.33 -6.27
CA GLN A 461 8.34 -32.32 -6.41
C GLN A 461 7.80 -30.88 -6.27
N LEU A 462 6.54 -30.74 -5.85
CA LEU A 462 5.82 -29.47 -5.67
C LEU A 462 5.56 -28.70 -6.96
N GLY A 463 5.43 -29.37 -8.12
CA GLY A 463 4.95 -28.71 -9.34
C GLY A 463 3.42 -28.58 -9.35
N PHE A 464 2.93 -27.38 -9.68
CA PHE A 464 1.51 -27.06 -9.79
C PHE A 464 1.04 -26.85 -11.22
N GLY A 465 1.98 -26.65 -12.15
CA GLY A 465 1.73 -26.60 -13.57
C GLY A 465 1.41 -27.97 -14.15
N LEU A 466 0.75 -27.97 -15.30
CA LEU A 466 0.45 -29.16 -16.09
C LEU A 466 1.71 -29.47 -16.93
N GLU A 467 2.19 -30.72 -16.96
CA GLU A 467 3.41 -31.09 -17.70
C GLU A 467 3.10 -31.34 -19.18
N LYS A 468 1.96 -31.98 -19.42
CA LYS A 468 1.54 -32.43 -20.73
C LYS A 468 1.24 -31.25 -21.67
N ALA A 469 1.59 -31.45 -22.94
CA ALA A 469 1.21 -30.53 -24.01
C ALA A 469 -0.31 -30.57 -24.21
N ILE A 470 -0.94 -29.40 -24.15
CA ILE A 470 -2.38 -29.20 -24.26
C ILE A 470 -2.77 -28.07 -25.24
N GLY A 471 -1.79 -27.42 -25.87
CA GLY A 471 -2.00 -26.38 -26.87
C GLY A 471 -1.77 -26.86 -28.30
N HIS A 472 -2.00 -25.96 -29.26
CA HIS A 472 -1.41 -26.07 -30.59
C HIS A 472 0.11 -25.99 -30.48
N ALA A 473 0.60 -25.01 -29.69
CA ALA A 473 2.00 -24.88 -29.30
C ALA A 473 2.15 -24.87 -27.77
N ASP A 474 3.14 -25.61 -27.27
CA ASP A 474 3.44 -25.71 -25.85
C ASP A 474 4.89 -25.33 -25.61
N PHE A 475 5.11 -24.28 -24.81
CA PHE A 475 6.42 -23.72 -24.54
C PHE A 475 6.89 -24.12 -23.15
N TYR A 476 8.13 -24.60 -23.07
CA TYR A 476 8.75 -25.11 -21.84
C TYR A 476 10.04 -24.32 -21.52
N PRO A 477 9.93 -23.05 -21.06
CA PRO A 477 11.06 -22.29 -20.56
C PRO A 477 11.86 -23.10 -19.54
N ASN A 478 13.17 -23.21 -19.72
CA ASN A 478 14.09 -23.97 -18.86
C ASN A 478 13.67 -25.43 -18.64
N GLY A 479 13.03 -26.05 -19.63
CA GLY A 479 12.51 -27.42 -19.52
C GLY A 479 11.09 -27.53 -18.97
N GLY A 480 10.49 -26.39 -18.58
CA GLY A 480 9.13 -26.26 -18.06
C GLY A 480 8.92 -26.78 -16.64
N GLU A 481 10.00 -26.79 -15.87
CA GLU A 481 10.07 -27.17 -14.45
C GLU A 481 10.63 -25.98 -13.66
N LYS A 482 11.31 -26.24 -12.53
CA LYS A 482 11.98 -25.23 -11.72
C LYS A 482 12.72 -24.13 -12.52
N GLN A 483 12.25 -22.90 -12.37
CA GLN A 483 12.79 -21.74 -13.09
C GLN A 483 14.05 -21.16 -12.40
N PRO A 484 14.98 -20.56 -13.17
CA PRO A 484 16.13 -19.86 -12.61
C PRO A 484 15.72 -18.76 -11.62
N GLY A 485 16.43 -18.67 -10.50
CA GLY A 485 16.14 -17.74 -9.40
C GLY A 485 15.15 -18.25 -8.35
N CYS A 486 14.53 -19.42 -8.54
CA CYS A 486 13.64 -20.03 -7.55
C CYS A 486 14.37 -21.05 -6.64
N SER A 487 14.10 -21.04 -5.32
CA SER A 487 14.65 -22.00 -4.34
C SER A 487 13.59 -23.06 -3.96
N ARG A 488 13.99 -24.32 -3.73
CA ARG A 488 13.06 -25.39 -3.23
C ARG A 488 13.27 -25.57 -1.73
N ASP A 489 12.21 -25.48 -0.94
CA ASP A 489 12.22 -25.87 0.48
C ASP A 489 11.21 -27.01 0.70
N VAL A 490 11.73 -28.23 0.85
CA VAL A 490 10.98 -29.49 0.65
C VAL A 490 10.49 -30.09 1.98
N GLY A 491 11.00 -29.63 3.12
CA GLY A 491 10.91 -30.34 4.40
C GLY A 491 9.55 -30.30 5.11
N THR A 492 8.70 -29.30 4.87
CA THR A 492 7.54 -29.00 5.73
C THR A 492 6.16 -29.13 5.06
N HIS A 493 6.09 -29.40 3.75
CA HIS A 493 4.88 -29.04 2.98
C HIS A 493 4.12 -30.20 2.32
N LEU A 494 4.64 -31.43 2.36
CA LEU A 494 3.92 -32.61 1.85
C LEU A 494 2.62 -32.89 2.65
N PHE A 495 2.59 -32.55 3.94
CA PHE A 495 1.44 -32.80 4.82
C PHE A 495 0.26 -31.84 4.57
N SER A 496 0.51 -30.60 4.17
CA SER A 496 -0.56 -29.62 3.84
C SER A 496 -1.27 -29.92 2.52
N LEU A 497 -0.55 -30.48 1.53
CA LEU A 497 -1.12 -30.85 0.23
C LEU A 497 -2.06 -32.06 0.32
N ILE A 498 -1.75 -33.03 1.19
CA ILE A 498 -2.55 -34.26 1.35
C ILE A 498 -3.81 -34.00 2.20
N THR A 499 -3.78 -32.99 3.09
CA THR A 499 -4.87 -32.72 4.04
C THR A 499 -5.89 -31.69 3.54
N GLY A 500 -5.67 -31.07 2.37
CA GLY A 500 -6.56 -30.03 1.84
C GLY A 500 -6.64 -28.78 2.72
N LYS A 501 -5.71 -28.60 3.66
CA LYS A 501 -5.59 -27.44 4.53
C LYS A 501 -4.46 -26.54 4.03
N ILE A 502 -4.73 -25.79 2.97
CA ILE A 502 -3.81 -24.74 2.50
C ILE A 502 -4.24 -23.43 3.17
N GLU A 503 -3.71 -23.16 4.37
CA GLU A 503 -3.97 -21.89 5.07
C GLU A 503 -3.08 -20.73 4.61
N LYS A 504 -2.15 -20.96 3.66
CA LYS A 504 -1.46 -19.91 2.87
C LYS A 504 -0.50 -20.58 1.90
N PHE A 505 -0.63 -20.29 0.61
CA PHE A 505 0.37 -20.62 -0.41
C PHE A 505 1.67 -19.89 -0.04
N THR A 506 2.69 -20.60 0.46
CA THR A 506 3.94 -19.96 0.92
C THR A 506 4.74 -19.44 -0.29
N SER A 507 5.42 -18.30 -0.13
CA SER A 507 6.13 -17.57 -1.19
C SER A 507 7.18 -18.39 -1.95
N THR A 508 7.69 -19.45 -1.35
CA THR A 508 8.76 -20.29 -1.91
C THR A 508 8.22 -21.35 -2.88
N ILE A 509 6.99 -21.82 -2.64
CA ILE A 509 6.37 -22.93 -3.39
C ILE A 509 5.78 -22.47 -4.73
N ALA A 510 5.39 -21.20 -4.84
CA ALA A 510 4.79 -20.64 -6.05
C ALA A 510 5.79 -20.07 -7.05
N CYS A 511 7.08 -19.97 -6.74
CA CYS A 511 8.01 -19.13 -7.52
C CYS A 511 8.07 -19.51 -9.01
N SER A 512 8.28 -20.79 -9.32
CA SER A 512 8.29 -21.27 -10.71
C SER A 512 6.91 -21.14 -11.35
N HIS A 513 5.85 -21.49 -10.61
CA HIS A 513 4.45 -21.41 -11.07
C HIS A 513 4.00 -20.00 -11.43
N MET A 514 4.57 -18.99 -10.77
CA MET A 514 4.30 -17.58 -11.02
C MET A 514 5.22 -16.98 -12.08
N ARG A 515 6.33 -17.64 -12.44
CA ARG A 515 7.33 -17.08 -13.37
C ARG A 515 6.75 -16.80 -14.75
N VAL A 516 5.80 -17.60 -15.21
CA VAL A 516 5.14 -17.41 -16.51
C VAL A 516 4.56 -16.01 -16.68
N LEU A 517 4.15 -15.36 -15.60
CA LEU A 517 3.57 -14.01 -15.63
C LEU A 517 4.64 -12.96 -15.93
N ASP A 518 5.84 -13.12 -15.37
CA ASP A 518 6.98 -12.26 -15.70
C ASP A 518 7.40 -12.45 -17.16
N LEU A 519 7.50 -13.70 -17.62
CA LEU A 519 7.87 -14.03 -19.00
C LEU A 519 6.85 -13.48 -20.01
N PHE A 520 5.55 -13.63 -19.72
CA PHE A 520 4.50 -13.12 -20.59
C PHE A 520 4.45 -11.59 -20.59
N THR A 521 4.65 -10.96 -19.43
CA THR A 521 4.75 -9.49 -19.33
C THR A 521 5.94 -8.96 -20.15
N GLU A 522 7.10 -9.61 -20.05
CA GLU A 522 8.26 -9.23 -20.86
C GLU A 522 8.01 -9.44 -22.36
N SER A 523 7.27 -10.49 -22.75
CA SER A 523 6.90 -10.71 -24.16
C SER A 523 6.02 -9.60 -24.76
N ILE A 524 5.36 -8.81 -23.91
CA ILE A 524 4.56 -7.63 -24.32
C ILE A 524 5.48 -6.41 -24.42
N ASN A 525 6.25 -6.15 -23.36
CA ASN A 525 6.97 -4.88 -23.16
C ASN A 525 8.37 -4.84 -23.79
N SER A 526 8.89 -5.97 -24.25
CA SER A 526 10.26 -6.08 -24.77
C SER A 526 10.27 -6.33 -26.27
N GLN A 527 11.30 -5.78 -26.92
CA GLN A 527 11.65 -6.14 -28.30
C GLN A 527 12.38 -7.50 -28.37
N CYS A 528 12.74 -8.08 -27.21
CA CYS A 528 13.36 -9.40 -27.14
C CYS A 528 12.31 -10.50 -27.35
N THR A 529 12.58 -11.40 -28.29
CA THR A 529 11.65 -12.46 -28.67
C THR A 529 12.06 -13.78 -28.03
N PHE A 530 11.15 -14.40 -27.27
CA PHE A 530 11.35 -15.73 -26.71
C PHE A 530 11.19 -16.83 -27.77
N SER A 531 12.24 -17.04 -28.56
CA SER A 531 12.24 -18.03 -29.65
C SER A 531 12.47 -19.45 -29.11
N GLY A 532 11.41 -20.23 -29.07
CA GLY A 532 11.44 -21.65 -28.72
C GLY A 532 11.89 -22.56 -29.86
N LYS A 533 12.69 -23.58 -29.52
CA LYS A 533 13.17 -24.60 -30.46
C LYS A 533 12.32 -25.86 -30.37
N PRO A 534 11.87 -26.45 -31.50
CA PRO A 534 11.07 -27.65 -31.47
C PRO A 534 11.87 -28.82 -30.88
N CYS A 535 11.26 -29.54 -29.93
CA CYS A 535 11.90 -30.67 -29.28
C CYS A 535 10.86 -31.71 -28.86
N HIS A 536 11.16 -33.00 -29.02
CA HIS A 536 10.21 -34.07 -28.67
C HIS A 536 10.08 -34.27 -27.16
N THR A 537 11.20 -34.16 -26.44
CA THR A 537 11.25 -34.41 -25.00
C THR A 537 12.16 -33.42 -24.30
N LYS A 538 11.91 -33.18 -23.00
CA LYS A 538 12.81 -32.41 -22.14
C LYS A 538 14.21 -33.02 -22.10
N LYS A 539 14.33 -34.36 -22.10
CA LYS A 539 15.61 -35.06 -22.11
C LYS A 539 16.46 -34.70 -23.33
N ASP A 540 15.85 -34.56 -24.49
CA ASP A 540 16.55 -34.13 -25.72
C ASP A 540 16.98 -32.66 -25.64
N PHE A 541 16.18 -31.81 -24.98
CA PHE A 541 16.55 -30.42 -24.71
C PHE A 541 17.73 -30.33 -23.74
N ASP A 542 17.66 -31.02 -22.60
CA ASP A 542 18.73 -31.05 -21.59
C ASP A 542 20.05 -31.62 -22.15
N ALA A 543 19.96 -32.59 -23.07
CA ALA A 543 21.13 -33.16 -23.75
C ALA A 543 21.70 -32.27 -24.87
N GLY A 544 21.08 -31.11 -25.15
CA GLY A 544 21.51 -30.21 -26.21
C GLY A 544 21.25 -30.73 -27.63
N HIS A 545 20.33 -31.69 -27.80
CA HIS A 545 19.99 -32.24 -29.11
C HIS A 545 19.07 -31.31 -29.92
N CYS A 546 18.36 -30.40 -29.26
CA CYS A 546 17.40 -29.47 -29.86
C CYS A 546 17.99 -28.06 -30.05
N THR A 547 19.11 -27.96 -30.78
CA THR A 547 19.87 -26.70 -30.92
C THR A 547 19.53 -25.86 -32.15
N ARG A 548 18.82 -26.42 -33.14
CA ARG A 548 18.49 -25.76 -34.42
C ARG A 548 16.98 -25.71 -34.64
N CYS A 549 16.49 -24.69 -35.34
CA CYS A 549 15.06 -24.54 -35.66
C CYS A 549 14.52 -25.58 -36.65
N GLY A 550 15.39 -26.25 -37.43
CA GLY A 550 14.95 -27.12 -38.52
C GLY A 550 14.02 -26.36 -39.47
N LEU A 551 12.78 -26.84 -39.63
CA LEU A 551 11.73 -26.22 -40.45
C LEU A 551 10.77 -25.29 -39.67
N GLY A 552 11.01 -24.96 -38.39
CA GLY A 552 10.24 -23.91 -37.71
C GLY A 552 10.47 -23.78 -36.21
N CYS A 553 11.17 -22.72 -35.79
CA CYS A 553 11.06 -22.19 -34.42
C CYS A 553 9.72 -21.46 -34.27
N ALA A 554 9.28 -21.29 -33.02
CA ALA A 554 8.09 -20.52 -32.70
C ALA A 554 8.41 -19.53 -31.59
N ASP A 555 7.83 -18.35 -31.68
CA ASP A 555 8.02 -17.30 -30.70
C ASP A 555 6.91 -17.38 -29.65
N MET A 556 7.31 -17.43 -28.38
CA MET A 556 6.39 -17.47 -27.25
C MET A 556 5.92 -16.07 -26.88
N GLY A 557 4.63 -15.94 -26.56
CA GLY A 557 4.08 -14.80 -25.83
C GLY A 557 3.14 -13.94 -26.67
N TYR A 558 2.88 -12.72 -26.20
CA TYR A 558 1.87 -11.85 -26.80
C TYR A 558 2.18 -11.50 -28.26
N ASN A 559 3.42 -11.10 -28.52
CA ASN A 559 3.91 -10.77 -29.86
C ASN A 559 4.33 -11.99 -30.71
N GLY A 560 4.13 -13.21 -30.18
CA GLY A 560 4.52 -14.45 -30.85
C GLY A 560 3.65 -14.78 -32.07
N HIS A 561 4.29 -15.24 -33.16
CA HIS A 561 3.58 -15.64 -34.37
C HIS A 561 2.79 -16.96 -34.19
N GLN A 562 1.50 -16.95 -34.55
CA GLN A 562 0.59 -18.11 -34.49
C GLN A 562 0.89 -19.17 -35.58
N LYS A 563 2.08 -19.75 -35.54
CA LYS A 563 2.54 -20.74 -36.54
C LYS A 563 3.14 -22.01 -35.93
N GLY A 564 3.39 -22.01 -34.62
CA GLY A 564 4.01 -23.13 -33.93
C GLY A 564 3.03 -24.30 -33.76
N HIS A 565 3.53 -25.52 -33.92
CA HIS A 565 2.81 -26.74 -33.56
C HIS A 565 3.71 -27.73 -32.82
N GLY A 566 3.28 -28.16 -31.64
CA GLY A 566 4.02 -29.07 -30.78
C GLY A 566 4.82 -28.38 -29.67
N LYS A 567 5.84 -29.09 -29.16
CA LYS A 567 6.59 -28.67 -27.97
C LYS A 567 7.84 -27.85 -28.35
N TYR A 568 8.01 -26.72 -27.67
CA TYR A 568 9.11 -25.79 -27.87
C TYR A 568 9.84 -25.52 -26.56
N TYR A 569 11.17 -25.46 -26.62
CA TYR A 569 12.02 -25.27 -25.44
C TYR A 569 13.02 -24.14 -25.68
N PHE A 570 13.30 -23.38 -24.63
CA PHE A 570 14.31 -22.31 -24.60
C PHE A 570 14.76 -22.06 -23.16
N SER A 571 15.84 -21.31 -22.98
CA SER A 571 16.36 -20.96 -21.65
C SER A 571 16.09 -19.48 -21.33
N THR A 572 15.96 -19.15 -20.05
CA THR A 572 15.82 -17.77 -19.57
C THR A 572 16.85 -17.47 -18.48
N SER A 573 17.08 -16.19 -18.18
CA SER A 573 17.88 -15.78 -17.02
C SER A 573 17.10 -15.94 -15.70
N SER A 574 17.77 -15.72 -14.56
CA SER A 574 17.16 -15.74 -13.22
C SER A 574 16.45 -14.45 -12.81
N ALA A 575 16.68 -13.35 -13.53
CA ALA A 575 16.11 -12.04 -13.26
C ALA A 575 15.98 -11.25 -14.57
N GLY A 576 14.96 -10.38 -14.66
CA GLY A 576 14.69 -9.58 -15.86
C GLY A 576 15.90 -8.75 -16.33
N PRO A 577 16.12 -8.60 -17.65
CA PRO A 577 15.38 -9.26 -18.74
C PRO A 577 15.63 -10.78 -18.76
N PHE A 578 14.54 -11.54 -18.92
CA PHE A 578 14.51 -12.99 -18.92
C PHE A 578 14.90 -13.58 -20.26
N CYS A 579 14.55 -12.91 -21.35
CA CYS A 579 14.93 -13.25 -22.70
C CYS A 579 16.46 -13.13 -22.88
N GLN A 580 17.08 -14.11 -23.55
CA GLN A 580 18.53 -14.22 -23.76
C GLN A 580 18.90 -14.19 -25.23
#